data_AF-A0A7Z6X674-F1
#
_entry.id   AF-A0A7Z6X674-F1
#
_cell.length_a   1.000
_cell.length_b   1.000
_cell.length_c   1.000
_cell.angle_alpha   90.00
_cell.angle_beta   90.00
_cell.angle_gamma   90.00
#
_symmetry.space_group_name_H-M   'P 1'
#
loop_
_entity.id
_entity.type
_entity.pdbx_description
1 polymer ?
#
loop_
_entity_poly.entity_id
_entity_poly.type
_entity_poly.pdbx_seq_one_letter_code
_entity_poly.pdbx_strand_id
1 'polypeptide(L)'
;LLAVASQLCYFLAPILTHTIEEVLEHSQVLCAFLQAKDVFDLRGINILEKLHLKEFKKPENFEAVLALRSAFNEELDRLKKEGVIKNSLECAIEVKEKALRENLVEELLMVSFVGVAKERLSETPAFTLFKAPFYKCPRCWRFKS
;
A
#
# COMPACT_ATOMS: atom_id res chain seq x y z
N LEU A 1 2.30 5.93 9.53
CA LEU A 1 1.77 4.75 10.24
C LEU A 1 1.47 5.05 11.71
N LEU A 2 2.44 5.49 12.53
CA LEU A 2 2.22 5.75 13.96
C LEU A 2 1.07 6.72 14.27
N ALA A 3 0.96 7.83 13.55
CA ALA A 3 -0.13 8.79 13.76
C ALA A 3 -1.52 8.19 13.47
N VAL A 4 -1.64 7.35 12.44
CA VAL A 4 -2.90 6.66 12.11
C VAL A 4 -3.23 5.62 13.18
N ALA A 5 -2.26 4.77 13.54
CA ALA A 5 -2.43 3.77 14.60
C ALA A 5 -2.84 4.42 15.93
N SER A 6 -2.24 5.56 16.26
CA SER A 6 -2.55 6.33 17.47
C SER A 6 -4.00 6.81 17.52
N GLN A 7 -4.51 7.37 16.42
CA GLN A 7 -5.91 7.78 16.32
C GLN A 7 -6.85 6.59 16.39
N LEU A 8 -6.54 5.50 15.68
CA LEU A 8 -7.34 4.28 15.72
C LEU A 8 -7.42 3.72 17.14
N CYS A 9 -6.31 3.70 17.89
CA CYS A 9 -6.32 3.25 19.28
C CYS A 9 -7.24 4.13 20.14
N TYR A 10 -7.11 5.45 20.03
CA TYR A 10 -7.98 6.38 20.78
C TYR A 10 -9.47 6.22 20.41
N PHE A 11 -9.80 6.13 19.13
CA PHE A 11 -11.18 6.00 18.67
C PHE A 11 -11.80 4.63 19.00
N LEU A 12 -11.01 3.56 18.95
CA LEU A 12 -11.48 2.20 19.16
C LEU A 12 -11.43 1.78 20.64
N ALA A 13 -10.64 2.43 21.49
CA ALA A 13 -10.50 2.11 22.91
C ALA A 13 -11.84 1.95 23.67
N PRO A 14 -12.88 2.78 23.44
CA PRO A 14 -14.17 2.61 24.12
C PRO A 14 -14.96 1.36 23.70
N ILE A 15 -14.65 0.77 22.54
CA ILE A 15 -15.37 -0.38 21.95
C ILE A 15 -14.54 -1.66 22.12
N LEU A 16 -13.22 -1.56 21.92
CA LEU A 16 -12.27 -2.66 21.87
C LEU A 16 -11.20 -2.52 22.97
N THR A 17 -11.61 -2.19 24.20
CA THR A 17 -10.71 -1.82 25.30
C THR A 17 -9.58 -2.82 25.51
N HIS A 18 -9.88 -4.12 25.64
CA HIS A 18 -8.87 -5.15 25.86
C HIS A 18 -7.93 -5.35 24.66
N THR A 19 -8.42 -5.19 23.44
CA THR A 19 -7.59 -5.28 22.23
C THR A 19 -6.66 -4.08 22.12
N ILE A 20 -7.13 -2.88 22.47
CA ILE A 20 -6.26 -1.70 22.49
C ILE A 20 -5.23 -1.78 23.61
N GLU A 21 -5.60 -2.30 24.79
CA GLU A 21 -4.65 -2.60 25.87
C GLU A 21 -3.53 -3.52 25.38
N GLU A 22 -3.88 -4.65 24.76
CA GLU A 22 -2.91 -5.60 24.18
C GLU A 22 -2.00 -4.94 23.12
N VAL A 23 -2.54 -4.07 22.26
CA VAL A 23 -1.75 -3.31 21.28
C VAL A 23 -0.72 -2.41 21.96
N LEU A 24 -1.08 -1.77 23.08
CA LEU A 24 -0.17 -0.92 23.84
C LEU A 24 0.90 -1.74 24.56
N GLU A 25 0.51 -2.85 25.21
CA GLU A 25 1.45 -3.77 25.87
C GLU A 25 2.53 -4.29 24.90
N HIS A 26 2.16 -4.54 23.65
CA HIS A 26 3.08 -5.05 22.62
C HIS A 26 3.79 -3.98 21.78
N SER A 27 3.52 -2.69 21.99
CA SER A 27 4.09 -1.63 21.17
C SER A 27 4.64 -0.47 22.00
N GLN A 28 5.88 -0.65 22.50
CA GLN A 28 6.61 0.40 23.23
C GLN A 28 6.73 1.70 22.45
N VAL A 29 6.89 1.63 21.12
CA VAL A 29 6.97 2.82 20.25
C VAL A 29 5.64 3.57 20.24
N LEU A 30 4.52 2.86 20.24
CA LEU A 30 3.20 3.48 20.26
C LEU A 30 2.90 4.09 21.64
N CYS A 31 3.24 3.41 22.73
CA CYS A 31 3.11 3.95 24.10
C CYS A 31 3.95 5.22 24.29
N ALA A 32 5.21 5.20 23.86
CA ALA A 32 6.08 6.36 23.91
C ALA A 32 5.56 7.51 23.04
N PHE A 33 5.07 7.20 21.84
CA PHE A 33 4.45 8.21 20.98
C PHE A 33 3.21 8.79 21.66
N LEU A 34 2.27 7.98 22.16
CA LEU A 34 1.02 8.40 22.78
C LEU A 34 1.19 9.05 24.16
N GLN A 35 2.31 8.79 24.85
CA GLN A 35 2.51 9.11 26.26
C GLN A 35 1.45 8.46 27.16
N ALA A 36 1.09 7.22 26.83
CA ALA A 36 0.10 6.43 27.55
C ALA A 36 0.74 5.11 28.01
N LYS A 37 0.46 4.68 29.25
CA LYS A 37 0.92 3.39 29.76
C LYS A 37 -0.09 2.29 29.49
N ASP A 38 -1.37 2.64 29.56
CA ASP A 38 -2.51 1.75 29.34
C ASP A 38 -3.57 2.44 28.48
N VAL A 39 -4.64 1.71 28.16
CA VAL A 39 -5.76 2.16 27.35
C VAL A 39 -6.52 3.33 27.98
N PHE A 40 -6.51 3.46 29.32
CA PHE A 40 -7.22 4.52 30.04
C PHE A 40 -6.43 5.84 30.06
N ASP A 41 -5.11 5.79 29.87
CA ASP A 41 -4.27 6.96 29.66
C ASP A 41 -4.44 7.60 28.27
N LEU A 42 -5.13 6.93 27.33
CA LEU A 42 -5.30 7.43 25.96
C LEU A 42 -6.09 8.73 25.91
N ARG A 43 -5.55 9.70 25.16
CA ARG A 43 -6.15 11.02 24.95
C ARG A 43 -6.19 11.36 23.47
N GLY A 44 -7.15 12.21 23.10
CA GLY A 44 -7.21 12.77 21.76
C GLY A 44 -5.95 13.58 21.49
N ILE A 45 -5.15 13.15 20.52
CA ILE A 45 -3.92 13.85 20.13
C ILE A 45 -4.18 14.74 18.92
N ASN A 46 -3.65 15.96 18.93
CA ASN A 46 -3.54 16.76 17.71
C ASN A 46 -2.35 16.24 16.89
N ILE A 47 -2.63 15.51 15.80
CA ILE A 47 -1.57 14.93 14.96
C ILE A 47 -0.70 16.00 14.32
N LEU A 48 -1.27 17.14 13.92
CA LEU A 48 -0.52 18.20 13.24
C LEU A 48 0.55 18.76 14.17
N GLU A 49 0.19 19.07 15.41
CA GLU A 49 1.13 19.52 16.44
C GLU A 49 2.20 18.45 16.73
N LYS A 50 1.78 17.20 16.88
CA LYS A 50 2.67 16.09 17.24
C LYS A 50 3.65 15.69 16.16
N LEU A 51 3.31 15.91 14.88
CA LEU A 51 4.18 15.71 13.73
C LEU A 51 4.85 17.00 13.27
N HIS A 52 4.65 18.12 13.96
CA HIS A 52 5.14 19.45 13.57
C HIS A 52 4.74 19.86 12.14
N LEU A 53 3.53 19.49 11.74
CA LEU A 53 2.94 19.83 10.44
C LEU A 53 2.04 21.07 10.59
N LYS A 54 2.18 22.04 9.68
CA LYS A 54 1.33 23.24 9.65
C LYS A 54 -0.08 22.93 9.16
N GLU A 55 -0.18 22.05 8.17
CA GLU A 55 -1.42 21.60 7.57
C GLU A 55 -1.21 20.22 6.94
N PHE A 56 -2.30 19.48 6.76
CA PHE A 56 -2.25 18.32 5.87
C PHE A 56 -2.16 18.83 4.43
N LYS A 57 -1.32 18.18 3.62
CA LYS A 57 -1.41 18.37 2.17
C LYS A 57 -2.83 18.05 1.72
N LYS A 58 -3.34 18.79 0.74
CA LYS A 58 -4.63 18.49 0.12
C LYS A 58 -4.66 17.00 -0.25
N PRO A 59 -5.78 16.30 -0.01
CA PRO A 59 -5.90 14.91 -0.40
C PRO A 59 -5.66 14.83 -1.91
N GLU A 60 -4.63 14.09 -2.31
CA GLU A 60 -4.49 13.68 -3.70
C GLU A 60 -5.75 12.89 -4.07
N ASN A 61 -6.32 13.15 -5.25
CA ASN A 61 -7.44 12.35 -5.72
C ASN A 61 -6.92 10.96 -6.11
N PHE A 62 -7.08 10.00 -5.20
CA PHE A 62 -6.69 8.62 -5.42
C PHE A 62 -7.68 7.82 -6.29
N GLU A 63 -8.80 8.40 -6.75
CA GLU A 63 -9.82 7.68 -7.53
C GLU A 63 -9.25 7.00 -8.78
N ALA A 64 -8.50 7.73 -9.60
CA ALA A 64 -7.91 7.20 -10.83
C ALA A 64 -6.92 6.05 -10.54
N VAL A 65 -6.14 6.22 -9.47
CA VAL A 65 -5.15 5.25 -9.01
C VAL A 65 -5.82 3.99 -8.45
N LEU A 66 -6.93 4.13 -7.71
CA LEU A 66 -7.73 3.02 -7.19
C LEU A 66 -8.48 2.29 -8.31
N ALA A 67 -9.01 3.01 -9.29
CA ALA A 67 -9.65 2.43 -10.48
C ALA A 67 -8.65 1.60 -11.29
N LEU A 68 -7.43 2.12 -11.50
CA LEU A 68 -6.32 1.39 -12.12
C LEU A 68 -6.01 0.10 -11.33
N ARG A 69 -5.93 0.18 -10.00
CA ARG A 69 -5.68 -0.99 -9.15
C ARG A 69 -6.78 -2.05 -9.25
N SER A 70 -8.05 -1.64 -9.32
CA SER A 70 -9.16 -2.56 -9.49
C SER A 70 -9.07 -3.31 -10.82
N ALA A 71 -8.90 -2.58 -11.92
CA ALA A 71 -8.75 -3.17 -13.25
C ALA A 71 -7.51 -4.08 -13.35
N PHE A 72 -6.40 -3.70 -12.71
CA PHE A 72 -5.21 -4.54 -12.61
C PHE A 72 -5.48 -5.85 -11.85
N ASN A 73 -6.19 -5.81 -10.72
CA ASN A 73 -6.47 -7.01 -9.93
C ASN A 73 -7.40 -7.99 -10.67
N GLU A 74 -8.42 -7.48 -11.37
CA GLU A 74 -9.30 -8.33 -12.20
C GLU A 74 -8.50 -9.08 -13.27
N GLU A 75 -7.60 -8.36 -13.95
CA GLU A 75 -6.71 -8.90 -14.97
C GLU A 75 -5.71 -9.92 -14.38
N LEU A 76 -5.08 -9.58 -13.26
CA LEU A 76 -4.16 -10.44 -12.53
C LEU A 76 -4.82 -11.75 -12.11
N ASP A 77 -6.07 -11.69 -11.61
CA ASP A 77 -6.80 -12.88 -11.19
C ASP A 77 -7.21 -13.76 -12.36
N ARG A 78 -7.53 -13.18 -13.52
CA ARG A 78 -7.74 -13.97 -14.75
C ARG A 78 -6.46 -14.72 -15.14
N LEU A 79 -5.32 -14.02 -15.22
CA LEU A 79 -4.03 -14.62 -15.60
C LEU A 79 -3.57 -15.70 -14.60
N LYS A 80 -3.85 -15.53 -13.30
CA LYS A 80 -3.60 -16.57 -12.29
C LYS A 80 -4.46 -17.81 -12.50
N LYS A 81 -5.76 -17.65 -12.80
CA LYS A 81 -6.67 -18.77 -13.06
C LYS A 81 -6.28 -19.54 -14.31
N GLU A 82 -5.75 -18.85 -15.32
CA GLU A 82 -5.21 -19.44 -16.56
C GLU A 82 -3.82 -20.08 -16.36
N GLY A 83 -3.17 -19.87 -15.21
CA GLY A 83 -1.86 -20.44 -14.90
C GLY A 83 -0.67 -19.72 -15.55
N VAL A 84 -0.88 -18.54 -16.13
CA VAL A 84 0.14 -17.75 -16.84
C VAL A 84 1.16 -17.14 -15.87
N ILE A 85 0.70 -16.68 -14.70
CA ILE A 85 1.51 -16.07 -13.64
C ILE A 85 1.01 -16.51 -12.26
N LYS A 86 1.89 -16.51 -11.24
CA LYS A 86 1.49 -16.88 -9.87
C LYS A 86 1.15 -15.67 -9.00
N ASN A 87 1.77 -14.52 -9.24
CA ASN A 87 1.60 -13.30 -8.46
C ASN A 87 1.95 -12.05 -9.28
N SER A 88 1.64 -10.88 -8.73
CA SER A 88 1.87 -9.57 -9.36
C SER A 88 3.34 -9.24 -9.61
N LEU A 89 4.28 -9.79 -8.82
CA LEU A 89 5.72 -9.56 -9.01
C LEU A 89 6.24 -10.21 -10.29
N GLU A 90 5.54 -11.19 -10.85
CA GLU A 90 5.86 -11.75 -12.16
C GLU A 90 5.37 -10.87 -13.32
N CYS A 91 4.82 -9.69 -13.04
CA CYS A 91 4.34 -8.73 -14.03
C CYS A 91 5.25 -7.51 -14.15
N ALA A 92 5.32 -7.02 -15.39
CA ALA A 92 5.65 -5.64 -15.74
C ALA A 92 4.37 -4.96 -16.29
N ILE A 93 4.23 -3.66 -16.06
CA ILE A 93 3.05 -2.90 -16.50
C ILE A 93 3.43 -1.62 -17.23
N GLU A 94 2.79 -1.36 -18.36
CA GLU A 94 2.78 -0.05 -19.00
C GLU A 94 1.41 0.60 -18.81
N VAL A 95 1.34 1.69 -18.06
CA VAL A 95 0.12 2.48 -17.90
C VAL A 95 0.00 3.47 -19.06
N LYS A 96 -1.19 3.47 -19.71
CA LYS A 96 -1.46 4.31 -20.89
C LYS A 96 -1.60 5.78 -20.51
N GLU A 97 -2.21 6.08 -19.36
CA GLU A 97 -2.31 7.44 -18.84
C GLU A 97 -0.99 7.91 -18.24
N LYS A 98 -0.38 8.95 -18.84
CA LYS A 98 0.92 9.48 -18.40
C LYS A 98 0.89 10.11 -17.00
N ALA A 99 -0.23 10.73 -16.61
CA ALA A 99 -0.39 11.35 -15.29
C ALA A 99 -0.30 10.32 -14.15
N LEU A 100 -0.65 9.06 -14.42
CA LEU A 100 -0.55 7.97 -13.45
C LEU A 100 0.83 7.31 -13.42
N ARG A 101 1.79 7.69 -14.28
CA ARG A 101 3.12 7.06 -14.35
C ARG A 101 4.06 7.43 -13.20
N GLU A 102 3.58 8.19 -12.23
CA GLU A 102 4.37 8.54 -11.06
C GLU A 102 4.76 7.30 -10.23
N ASN A 103 5.82 7.46 -9.41
CA ASN A 103 6.52 6.41 -8.66
C ASN A 103 5.64 5.48 -7.81
N LEU A 104 4.36 5.83 -7.60
CA LEU A 104 3.42 5.07 -6.78
C LEU A 104 2.88 3.80 -7.46
N VAL A 105 2.89 3.71 -8.80
CA VAL A 105 2.28 2.54 -9.48
C VAL A 105 2.99 1.23 -9.16
N GLU A 106 4.33 1.22 -9.16
CA GLU A 106 5.11 0.02 -8.85
C GLU A 106 4.80 -0.49 -7.44
N GLU A 107 4.75 0.44 -6.47
CA GLU A 107 4.50 0.11 -5.07
C GLU A 107 3.04 -0.29 -4.82
N LEU A 108 2.09 0.45 -5.40
CA LEU A 108 0.67 0.24 -5.18
C LEU A 108 0.16 -1.04 -5.83
N LEU A 109 0.61 -1.34 -7.04
CA LEU A 109 0.25 -2.56 -7.77
C LEU A 109 1.14 -3.75 -7.39
N MET A 110 2.23 -3.49 -6.64
CA MET A 110 3.22 -4.49 -6.24
C MET A 110 3.73 -5.31 -7.43
N VAL A 111 4.08 -4.63 -8.51
CA VAL A 111 4.70 -5.21 -9.71
C VAL A 111 6.21 -5.09 -9.62
N SER A 112 6.95 -5.83 -10.46
CA SER A 112 8.42 -5.77 -10.43
C SER A 112 9.00 -4.65 -11.29
N PHE A 113 8.24 -4.14 -12.25
CA PHE A 113 8.72 -3.16 -13.23
C PHE A 113 7.57 -2.36 -13.84
N VAL A 114 7.77 -1.06 -14.02
CA VAL A 114 6.87 -0.16 -14.78
C VAL A 114 7.54 0.21 -16.10
N GLY A 115 6.94 -0.22 -17.20
CA GLY A 115 7.44 0.00 -18.56
C GLY A 115 7.12 -1.17 -19.50
N VAL A 116 7.66 -1.08 -20.70
CA VAL A 116 7.48 -2.10 -21.75
C VAL A 116 8.48 -3.24 -21.56
N ALA A 117 7.99 -4.48 -21.68
CA ALA A 117 8.84 -5.67 -21.72
C ALA A 117 8.52 -6.53 -22.96
N LYS A 118 9.30 -7.60 -23.17
CA LYS A 118 9.25 -8.40 -24.41
C LYS A 118 7.99 -9.27 -24.52
N GLU A 119 7.59 -9.91 -23.43
CA GLU A 119 6.51 -10.89 -23.43
C GLU A 119 5.22 -10.24 -22.95
N ARG A 120 4.29 -9.95 -23.86
CA ARG A 120 2.99 -9.37 -23.53
C ARG A 120 2.05 -10.45 -23.02
N LEU A 121 1.42 -10.20 -21.88
CA LEU A 121 0.44 -11.09 -21.26
C LEU A 121 -0.99 -10.67 -21.60
N SER A 122 -1.26 -9.37 -21.59
CA SER A 122 -2.61 -8.84 -21.79
C SER A 122 -2.60 -7.35 -22.11
N GLU A 123 -3.69 -6.85 -22.67
CA GLU A 123 -3.90 -5.45 -22.98
C GLU A 123 -5.33 -5.02 -22.63
N THR A 124 -5.44 -3.90 -21.91
CA THR A 124 -6.70 -3.25 -21.55
C THR A 124 -6.69 -1.80 -22.05
N PRO A 125 -7.83 -1.09 -22.00
CA PRO A 125 -7.86 0.34 -22.30
C PRO A 125 -6.98 1.19 -21.37
N ALA A 126 -6.70 0.73 -20.15
CA ALA A 126 -5.95 1.48 -19.15
C ALA A 126 -4.44 1.15 -19.13
N PHE A 127 -4.07 -0.10 -19.44
CA PHE A 127 -2.68 -0.56 -19.34
C PHE A 127 -2.40 -1.78 -20.21
N THR A 128 -1.12 -2.09 -20.37
CA THR A 128 -0.63 -3.34 -20.97
C THR A 128 0.21 -4.09 -19.96
N LEU A 129 -0.05 -5.39 -19.79
CA LEU A 129 0.74 -6.27 -18.93
C LEU A 129 1.73 -7.09 -19.74
N PHE A 130 2.88 -7.28 -19.11
CA PHE A 130 3.96 -8.09 -19.63
C PHE A 130 4.49 -9.03 -18.54
N LYS A 131 5.22 -10.07 -18.93
CA LYS A 131 6.01 -10.86 -17.99
C LYS A 131 7.16 -9.99 -17.49
N ALA A 132 7.39 -9.99 -16.18
CA ALA A 132 8.47 -9.22 -15.58
C ALA A 132 9.82 -9.64 -16.19
N PRO A 133 10.64 -8.69 -16.67
CA PRO A 133 11.96 -9.00 -17.19
C PRO A 133 12.91 -9.43 -16.08
N PHE A 134 14.02 -10.10 -16.42
CA PHE A 134 15.11 -10.52 -15.51
C PHE A 134 14.77 -11.70 -14.58
N TYR A 135 15.51 -11.82 -13.47
CA TYR A 135 15.46 -12.96 -12.55
C TYR A 135 14.89 -12.55 -11.18
N LYS A 136 14.27 -13.52 -10.51
CA LYS A 136 13.69 -13.32 -9.18
C LYS A 136 14.79 -13.06 -8.13
N CYS A 137 14.72 -11.91 -7.46
CA CYS A 137 15.59 -11.61 -6.32
C CYS A 137 15.23 -12.50 -5.11
N PRO A 138 16.18 -13.21 -4.47
CA PRO A 138 15.87 -14.08 -3.34
C PRO A 138 15.44 -13.30 -2.08
N ARG A 139 15.77 -12.01 -1.98
CA ARG A 139 15.49 -11.18 -0.79
C ARG A 139 14.10 -10.55 -0.80
N CYS A 140 13.71 -9.93 -1.92
CA CYS A 140 12.44 -9.19 -2.02
C CYS A 140 11.45 -9.81 -3.01
N TRP A 141 11.86 -10.86 -3.73
CA TRP A 141 11.09 -11.58 -4.75
C TRP A 141 10.67 -10.77 -5.98
N ARG A 142 11.03 -9.47 -6.05
CA ARG A 142 10.95 -8.69 -7.29
C ARG A 142 11.92 -9.23 -8.33
N PHE A 143 11.54 -9.10 -9.59
CA PHE A 143 12.36 -9.45 -10.74
C PHE A 143 13.21 -8.23 -11.13
N LYS A 144 14.53 -8.37 -10.99
CA LYS A 144 15.50 -7.28 -11.19
C LYS A 144 16.76 -7.82 -11.88
N SER A 145 17.52 -6.93 -12.54
CA SER A 145 18.83 -7.23 -13.13
C SER A 145 19.87 -7.57 -12.07
#